data_AF-A0A3N5ZWJ1-F1
#
_entry.id   AF-A0A3N5ZWJ1-F1
#
_cell.length_a   1.000
_cell.length_b   1.000
_cell.length_c   1.000
_cell.angle_alpha   90.00
_cell.angle_beta   90.00
_cell.angle_gamma   90.00
#
_symmetry.space_group_name_H-M   'P 1'
#
loop_
_entity.id
_entity.type
_entity.pdbx_description
1 polymer ?
#
loop_
_entity_poly.entity_id
_entity_poly.type
_entity_poly.pdbx_seq_one_letter_code
_entity_poly.pdbx_strand_id
1 'polypeptide(L)'
;MRPLARVAFALILACGLAAVLAACKHTVGPSLTVVIEGRRLEPSSTVPNAANICCCRVRGTIRNTSTIAVNVEVRFHSKDSAGKDLGTALDWVPNIPAGASKTFDAPGIIALCSQVATIDNDPIAYGLYDGPR
;
A
#
# COMPACT_ATOMS: atom_id res chain seq x y z
N MET A 1 -54.71 35.28 -17.00
CA MET A 1 -53.23 35.43 -17.08
C MET A 1 -52.61 34.64 -15.92
N ARG A 2 -51.52 33.87 -16.13
CA ARG A 2 -50.65 33.20 -15.10
C ARG A 2 -50.58 31.64 -14.97
N PRO A 3 -50.92 30.76 -15.95
CA PRO A 3 -50.51 29.35 -15.85
C PRO A 3 -49.22 29.02 -16.61
N LEU A 4 -48.92 29.70 -17.73
CA LEU A 4 -47.79 29.35 -18.61
C LEU A 4 -46.39 29.62 -18.01
N ALA A 5 -46.25 30.62 -17.14
CA ALA A 5 -44.94 30.99 -16.57
C ALA A 5 -44.41 29.96 -15.53
N ARG A 6 -45.30 29.19 -14.88
CA ARG A 6 -44.92 28.23 -13.84
C ARG A 6 -44.38 26.91 -14.41
N VAL A 7 -44.85 26.52 -15.60
CA VAL A 7 -44.41 25.28 -16.26
C VAL A 7 -43.01 25.45 -16.89
N ALA A 8 -42.72 26.63 -17.44
CA ALA A 8 -41.41 26.93 -18.03
C ALA A 8 -40.28 26.95 -16.97
N PHE A 9 -40.56 27.47 -15.77
CA PHE A 9 -39.56 27.53 -14.69
C PHE A 9 -39.21 26.15 -14.12
N ALA A 10 -40.20 25.25 -14.03
CA ALA A 10 -39.99 23.89 -13.55
C ALA A 10 -39.14 23.04 -14.52
N LEU A 11 -39.28 23.25 -15.83
CA LEU A 11 -38.51 22.52 -16.85
C LEU A 11 -37.03 22.93 -16.89
N ILE A 12 -36.73 24.22 -16.67
CA ILE A 12 -35.35 24.73 -16.63
C ILE A 12 -34.62 24.23 -15.37
N LEU A 13 -35.30 24.18 -14.23
CA LEU A 13 -34.74 23.69 -12.97
C LEU A 13 -34.44 22.17 -13.03
N ALA A 14 -35.30 21.39 -13.69
CA ALA A 14 -35.10 19.95 -13.87
C ALA A 14 -33.95 19.62 -14.83
N CYS A 15 -33.77 20.42 -15.89
CA CYS A 15 -32.64 20.25 -16.82
C CYS A 15 -31.30 20.67 -16.20
N GLY A 16 -31.29 21.70 -15.33
CA GLY A 16 -30.09 22.14 -14.63
C GLY A 16 -29.53 21.10 -13.65
N LEU A 17 -30.39 20.36 -12.95
CA LEU A 17 -29.96 19.35 -11.97
C LEU A 17 -29.35 18.10 -12.62
N ALA A 18 -29.80 17.72 -13.82
CA ALA A 18 -29.25 16.58 -14.56
C ALA A 18 -27.84 16.87 -15.14
N ALA A 19 -27.54 18.13 -15.48
CA ALA A 19 -26.24 18.53 -16.00
C ALA A 19 -25.13 18.49 -14.93
N VAL A 20 -25.46 18.69 -13.65
CA VAL A 20 -24.49 18.67 -12.55
C VAL A 20 -24.03 17.24 -12.21
N LEU A 21 -24.91 16.25 -12.37
CA LEU A 21 -24.57 14.83 -12.13
C LEU A 21 -23.71 14.21 -13.25
N ALA A 22 -23.77 14.76 -14.46
CA ALA A 22 -23.00 14.27 -15.61
C ALA A 22 -21.55 14.81 -15.66
N ALA A 23 -21.20 15.79 -14.82
CA ALA A 23 -19.88 16.43 -14.81
C ALA A 23 -18.81 15.65 -14.03
N CYS A 24 -19.18 14.65 -13.24
CA CYS A 24 -18.21 13.77 -12.57
C CYS A 24 -17.83 12.58 -13.46
N LYS A 25 -17.25 12.84 -14.64
CA LYS A 25 -16.38 11.83 -15.27
C LYS A 25 -15.07 11.78 -14.47
N HIS A 26 -15.13 11.17 -13.31
CA HIS A 26 -13.94 10.86 -12.54
C HIS A 26 -13.24 9.72 -13.27
N THR A 27 -12.24 10.04 -14.10
CA THR A 27 -11.31 9.06 -14.62
C THR A 27 -10.51 8.57 -13.41
N VAL A 28 -11.03 7.54 -12.74
CA VAL A 28 -10.32 6.87 -11.65
C VAL A 28 -9.00 6.35 -12.21
N GLY A 29 -7.88 6.79 -11.62
CA GLY A 29 -6.57 6.23 -11.95
C GLY A 29 -6.52 4.72 -11.67
N PRO A 30 -5.49 4.02 -12.17
CA PRO A 30 -5.35 2.59 -11.93
C PRO A 30 -5.28 2.32 -10.41
N SER A 31 -6.05 1.34 -9.95
CA SER A 31 -5.95 0.86 -8.57
C SER A 31 -4.56 0.24 -8.34
N LEU A 32 -3.88 0.69 -7.29
CA LEU A 32 -2.56 0.18 -6.91
C LEU A 32 -2.76 -0.91 -5.87
N THR A 33 -2.32 -2.12 -6.19
CA THR A 33 -2.43 -3.28 -5.31
C THR A 33 -1.12 -4.08 -5.33
N VAL A 34 -0.67 -4.50 -4.15
CA VAL A 34 0.52 -5.31 -3.96
C VAL A 34 0.25 -6.37 -2.89
N VAL A 35 0.93 -7.50 -3.02
CA VAL A 35 0.81 -8.62 -2.08
C VAL A 35 2.19 -8.99 -1.56
N ILE A 36 2.31 -9.18 -0.24
CA ILE A 36 3.54 -9.70 0.38
C ILE A 36 3.45 -11.23 0.44
N GLU A 37 4.45 -11.89 -0.11
CA GLU A 37 4.57 -13.34 -0.20
C GLU A 37 5.85 -13.82 0.51
N GLY A 38 5.77 -14.97 1.20
CA GLY A 38 6.95 -15.65 1.73
C GLY A 38 7.75 -14.88 2.78
N ARG A 39 7.09 -14.05 3.60
CA ARG A 39 7.70 -13.33 4.72
C ARG A 39 8.42 -14.30 5.67
N ARG A 40 9.64 -13.94 6.08
CA ARG A 40 10.40 -14.63 7.13
C ARG A 40 11.26 -13.65 7.93
N LEU A 41 11.47 -13.98 9.20
CA LEU A 41 12.44 -13.32 10.07
C LEU A 41 13.81 -13.95 9.87
N GLU A 42 14.83 -13.10 9.74
CA GLU A 42 16.23 -13.51 9.74
C GLU A 42 17.04 -12.66 10.72
N PRO A 43 18.09 -13.20 11.33
CA PRO A 43 19.09 -12.38 11.99
C PRO A 43 19.76 -11.43 10.99
N SER A 44 20.11 -10.22 11.45
CA SER A 44 20.81 -9.21 10.67
C SER A 44 22.32 -9.49 10.56
N SER A 45 22.84 -10.47 11.28
CA SER A 45 24.26 -10.87 11.29
C SER A 45 24.41 -12.37 11.04
N THR A 46 25.56 -12.77 10.50
CA THR A 46 25.92 -14.16 10.20
C THR A 46 26.77 -14.82 11.28
N VAL A 47 27.02 -14.13 12.41
CA VAL A 47 27.79 -14.70 13.51
C VAL A 47 27.04 -15.87 14.18
N PRO A 48 27.76 -16.85 14.76
CA PRO A 48 27.13 -17.89 15.57
C PRO A 48 26.24 -17.26 16.66
N ASN A 49 25.03 -17.79 16.84
CA ASN A 49 24.03 -17.28 17.78
C ASN A 49 23.49 -15.87 17.52
N ALA A 50 23.65 -15.31 16.31
CA ALA A 50 23.12 -13.97 15.96
C ALA A 50 21.62 -13.79 16.28
N ALA A 51 20.82 -14.85 16.12
CA ALA A 51 19.39 -14.84 16.46
C ALA A 51 19.09 -14.52 17.93
N ASN A 52 20.05 -14.79 18.83
CA ASN A 52 19.93 -14.66 20.29
C ASN A 52 20.71 -13.47 20.88
N ILE A 53 21.36 -12.65 20.04
CA ILE A 53 22.14 -11.48 20.49
C ILE A 53 21.40 -10.18 20.14
N CYS A 54 21.15 -9.97 18.85
CA CYS A 54 20.43 -8.88 18.16
C CYS A 54 21.04 -8.87 16.74
N CYS A 55 20.39 -8.36 15.70
CA CYS A 55 19.04 -7.81 15.59
C CYS A 55 18.32 -8.57 14.47
N CYS A 56 17.07 -8.24 14.19
CA CYS A 56 16.30 -8.96 13.18
C CYS A 56 15.88 -8.07 12.02
N ARG A 57 15.67 -8.74 10.90
CA ARG A 57 15.18 -8.18 9.65
C ARG A 57 14.10 -9.09 9.08
N VAL A 58 13.23 -8.51 8.28
CA VAL A 58 12.17 -9.23 7.57
C VAL A 58 12.56 -9.34 6.11
N ARG A 59 12.56 -10.56 5.59
CA ARG A 59 12.79 -10.82 4.16
C ARG A 59 11.57 -11.47 3.55
N GLY A 60 11.38 -11.27 2.27
CA GLY A 60 10.29 -11.87 1.53
C GLY A 60 10.23 -11.32 0.11
N THR A 61 9.06 -11.45 -0.49
CA THR A 61 8.78 -11.00 -1.84
C THR A 61 7.53 -10.12 -1.85
N ILE A 62 7.55 -9.06 -2.66
CA ILE A 62 6.37 -8.26 -2.98
C ILE A 62 6.00 -8.57 -4.43
N ARG A 63 4.74 -8.95 -4.65
CA ARG A 63 4.13 -9.12 -5.96
C ARG A 63 3.28 -7.90 -6.28
N ASN A 64 3.53 -7.26 -7.41
CA ASN A 64 2.68 -6.19 -7.92
C ASN A 64 1.48 -6.78 -8.66
N THR A 65 0.28 -6.60 -8.10
CA THR A 65 -0.99 -7.04 -8.71
C THR A 65 -1.72 -5.90 -9.43
N SER A 66 -1.11 -4.70 -9.48
CA SER A 66 -1.59 -3.54 -10.23
C SER A 66 -1.40 -3.73 -11.74
N THR A 67 -2.11 -2.91 -12.52
CA THR A 67 -1.98 -2.87 -13.99
C THR A 67 -0.82 -1.99 -14.49
N ILE A 68 -0.15 -1.26 -13.60
CA ILE A 68 1.02 -0.42 -13.89
C ILE A 68 2.20 -0.79 -12.99
N ALA A 69 3.40 -0.34 -13.36
CA ALA A 69 4.57 -0.47 -12.50
C ALA A 69 4.42 0.38 -11.22
N VAL A 70 5.01 -0.08 -10.12
CA VAL A 70 4.92 0.60 -8.81
C VAL A 70 6.27 0.64 -8.12
N ASN A 71 6.47 1.62 -7.24
CA ASN A 71 7.41 1.52 -6.14
C ASN A 71 6.66 1.14 -4.87
N VAL A 72 7.29 0.43 -3.95
CA VAL A 72 6.64 0.02 -2.69
C VAL A 72 7.52 0.38 -1.51
N GLU A 73 6.97 1.14 -0.58
CA GLU A 73 7.50 1.22 0.78
C GLU A 73 6.82 0.12 1.60
N VAL A 74 7.60 -0.69 2.31
CA VAL A 74 7.04 -1.72 3.19
C VAL A 74 7.51 -1.50 4.61
N ARG A 75 6.53 -1.44 5.53
CA ARG A 75 6.76 -1.32 6.96
C ARG A 75 6.29 -2.57 7.67
N PHE A 76 7.09 -3.06 8.60
CA PHE A 76 6.81 -4.24 9.41
C PHE A 76 6.88 -3.88 10.89
N HIS A 77 5.72 -3.77 11.53
CA HIS A 77 5.59 -3.51 12.96
C HIS A 77 5.69 -4.83 13.71
N SER A 78 6.72 -4.96 14.55
CA SER A 78 7.00 -6.18 15.29
C SER A 78 6.59 -6.04 16.75
N LYS A 79 5.95 -7.07 17.30
CA LYS A 79 5.55 -7.13 18.71
C LYS A 79 5.99 -8.44 19.36
N ASP A 80 6.22 -8.39 20.67
CA ASP A 80 6.43 -9.58 21.48
C ASP A 80 5.10 -10.28 21.82
N SER A 81 5.19 -11.41 22.52
CA SER A 81 4.02 -12.20 22.93
C SER A 81 3.11 -11.47 23.93
N ALA A 82 3.60 -10.43 24.59
CA ALA A 82 2.81 -9.57 25.48
C ALA A 82 2.20 -8.37 24.72
N GLY A 83 2.44 -8.26 23.41
CA GLY A 83 1.96 -7.16 22.56
C GLY A 83 2.80 -5.88 22.65
N LYS A 84 3.97 -5.92 23.30
CA LYS A 84 4.89 -4.78 23.36
C LYS A 84 5.60 -4.62 22.01
N ASP A 85 5.70 -3.37 21.55
CA ASP A 85 6.43 -3.05 20.32
C ASP A 85 7.94 -3.32 20.47
N LEU A 86 8.48 -4.07 19.50
CA LEU A 86 9.91 -4.43 19.39
C LEU A 86 10.66 -3.61 18.33
N GLY A 87 9.95 -2.77 17.59
CA GLY A 87 10.48 -1.91 16.54
C GLY A 87 9.77 -2.10 15.20
N THR A 88 10.20 -1.30 14.24
CA THR A 88 9.67 -1.31 12.87
C THR A 88 10.80 -1.62 11.89
N ALA A 89 10.65 -2.68 11.11
CA ALA A 89 11.51 -2.94 9.97
C ALA A 89 10.97 -2.24 8.72
N LEU A 90 11.85 -1.67 7.90
CA LEU A 90 11.47 -0.89 6.72
C LEU A 90 12.35 -1.23 5.53
N ASP A 91 11.74 -1.30 4.34
CA ASP A 91 12.46 -1.34 3.07
C ASP A 91 11.72 -0.54 2.00
N TRP A 92 12.47 -0.11 0.99
CA TRP A 92 11.97 0.54 -0.22
C TRP A 92 12.30 -0.31 -1.44
N VAL A 93 11.27 -0.80 -2.12
CA VAL A 93 11.39 -1.65 -3.30
C VAL A 93 10.96 -0.87 -4.55
N PRO A 94 11.92 -0.30 -5.31
CA PRO A 94 11.60 0.49 -6.48
C PRO A 94 11.24 -0.36 -7.69
N ASN A 95 10.42 0.20 -8.57
CA ASN A 95 10.17 -0.24 -9.93
C ASN A 95 9.85 -1.74 -10.05
N ILE A 96 8.75 -2.17 -9.43
CA ILE A 96 8.17 -3.50 -9.61
C ILE A 96 7.23 -3.42 -10.82
N PRO A 97 7.56 -4.05 -11.96
CA PRO A 97 6.68 -4.05 -13.14
C PRO A 97 5.30 -4.65 -12.83
N ALA A 98 4.30 -4.35 -13.65
CA ALA A 98 2.96 -4.93 -13.52
C ALA A 98 3.02 -6.46 -13.59
N GLY A 99 2.38 -7.14 -12.63
CA GLY A 99 2.36 -8.61 -12.54
C GLY A 99 3.66 -9.26 -12.05
N ALA A 100 4.74 -8.49 -11.88
CA ALA A 100 6.04 -9.00 -11.48
C ALA A 100 6.22 -9.02 -9.95
N SER A 101 7.27 -9.70 -9.51
CA SER A 101 7.66 -9.78 -8.10
C SER A 101 9.09 -9.28 -7.89
N LYS A 102 9.34 -8.65 -6.74
CA LYS A 102 10.69 -8.29 -6.27
C LYS A 102 10.88 -8.67 -4.82
N THR A 103 12.10 -9.02 -4.46
CA THR A 103 12.46 -9.30 -3.07
C THR A 103 12.66 -8.00 -2.29
N PHE A 104 12.43 -8.08 -0.99
CA PHE A 104 12.76 -7.03 -0.03
C PHE A 104 13.65 -7.59 1.09
N ASP A 105 14.42 -6.71 1.71
CA ASP A 105 15.25 -6.99 2.87
C ASP A 105 15.13 -5.81 3.85
N ALA A 106 14.18 -5.93 4.78
CA ALA A 106 13.77 -4.86 5.69
C ALA A 106 14.45 -4.99 7.06
N PRO A 107 15.55 -4.26 7.33
CA PRO A 107 16.14 -4.19 8.66
C PRO A 107 15.33 -3.26 9.58
N GLY A 108 15.54 -3.37 10.89
CA GLY A 108 15.05 -2.37 11.85
C GLY A 108 14.44 -2.91 13.15
N ILE A 109 14.34 -4.22 13.32
CA ILE A 109 13.84 -4.82 14.57
C ILE A 109 15.00 -4.95 15.55
N ILE A 110 15.06 -4.05 16.55
CA ILE A 110 16.10 -4.01 17.59
C ILE A 110 15.74 -4.96 18.73
N ALA A 111 15.55 -6.24 18.39
CA ALA A 111 15.22 -7.32 19.30
C ALA A 111 15.74 -8.66 18.77
N LEU A 112 15.68 -9.70 19.60
CA LEU A 112 15.98 -11.06 19.18
C LEU A 112 14.89 -11.60 18.27
N CYS A 113 15.24 -12.48 17.33
CA CYS A 113 14.24 -12.98 16.38
C CYS A 113 13.25 -13.91 17.08
N SER A 114 13.73 -14.57 18.13
CA SER A 114 12.94 -15.40 19.04
C SER A 114 11.97 -14.60 19.92
N GLN A 115 12.15 -13.29 20.07
CA GLN A 115 11.24 -12.43 20.84
C GLN A 115 10.06 -11.92 20.00
N VAL A 116 10.19 -11.90 18.67
CA VAL A 116 9.13 -11.44 17.78
C VAL A 116 8.03 -12.51 17.71
N ALA A 117 6.84 -12.18 18.22
CA ALA A 117 5.68 -13.05 18.18
C ALA A 117 4.77 -12.73 17.00
N THR A 118 4.58 -11.44 16.69
CA THR A 118 3.74 -11.01 15.57
C THR A 118 4.44 -9.95 14.73
N ILE A 119 4.07 -9.91 13.44
CA ILE A 119 4.51 -8.92 12.47
C ILE A 119 3.30 -8.47 11.66
N ASP A 120 2.92 -7.22 11.87
CA ASP A 120 1.94 -6.53 11.05
C ASP A 120 2.66 -5.82 9.90
N ASN A 121 2.11 -5.88 8.69
CA ASN A 121 2.70 -5.25 7.51
C ASN A 121 1.82 -4.14 6.96
N ASP A 122 2.43 -3.04 6.57
CA ASP A 122 1.78 -1.90 5.94
C ASP A 122 2.54 -1.54 4.64
N PRO A 123 2.17 -2.15 3.50
CA PRO A 123 2.76 -1.81 2.21
C PRO A 123 2.07 -0.60 1.60
N ILE A 124 2.85 0.41 1.22
CA ILE A 124 2.40 1.62 0.53
C ILE A 124 2.94 1.58 -0.90
N ALA A 125 2.05 1.48 -1.88
CA ALA A 125 2.40 1.44 -3.30
C ALA A 125 2.27 2.83 -3.94
N TYR A 126 3.28 3.20 -4.74
CA TYR A 126 3.35 4.43 -5.51
C TYR A 126 3.39 4.08 -7.00
N GLY A 127 2.36 4.49 -7.75
CA GLY A 127 2.26 4.20 -9.18
C GLY A 127 3.28 4.95 -10.02
N LEU A 128 3.95 4.24 -10.92
CA LEU A 128 4.78 4.83 -11.98
C LEU A 128 3.90 5.01 -13.22
N TYR A 129 3.23 6.16 -13.30
CA TYR A 129 2.35 6.51 -14.41
C TYR A 129 3.02 7.51 -15.34
N ASP A 130 3.44 7.04 -16.51
CA ASP A 130 3.78 7.90 -17.65
C ASP A 130 2.51 8.10 -18.48
N GLY A 131 1.77 9.16 -18.19
CA GLY A 131 0.56 9.50 -18.95
C GLY A 131 0.86 9.82 -20.42
N PRO A 132 -0.17 9.81 -21.29
CA PRO A 132 0.00 10.27 -22.66
C PRO A 132 0.50 11.72 -22.64
N ARG A 133 1.65 11.97 -23.29
CA ARG A 133 2.20 13.31 -23.53
C ARG A 133 1.35 14.07 -24.56
#